data_AF-A0A4Q6A779-F1
#
_entry.id   AF-A0A4Q6A779-F1
#
_cell.length_a   1.000
_cell.length_b   1.000
_cell.length_c   1.000
_cell.angle_alpha   90.00
_cell.angle_beta   90.00
_cell.angle_gamma   90.00
#
_symmetry.space_group_name_H-M   'P 1'
#
loop_
_entity.id
_entity.type
_entity.pdbx_description
1 polymer ?
#
loop_
_entity_poly.entity_id
_entity_poly.type
_entity_poly.pdbx_seq_one_letter_code
_entity_poly.pdbx_strand_id
1 'polypeptide(L)' 'MDQLKLDAWKQRFEEEVKALQSEYEALFLATPFAQSYGILLNVSDEWEVELADGLPEEIKGRFRKILIRTKPEDSV' A
#
# COMPACT_ATOMS: atom_id res chain seq x y z
N MET A 1 11.13 11.19 8.45
CA MET A 1 10.24 12.21 7.83
C MET A 1 9.44 12.93 8.92
N ASP A 2 8.96 14.16 8.68
CA ASP A 2 7.97 14.80 9.56
C ASP A 2 6.65 14.00 9.62
N GLN A 3 6.00 13.99 10.78
CA GLN A 3 4.73 13.27 11.00
C GLN A 3 3.62 13.70 10.04
N LEU A 4 3.63 14.97 9.62
CA LEU A 4 2.69 15.52 8.65
C LEU A 4 2.91 14.99 7.23
N LYS A 5 4.17 14.74 6.85
CA LYS A 5 4.52 14.09 5.57
C LYS A 5 4.17 12.61 5.59
N LEU A 6 4.37 11.94 6.73
CA LEU A 6 3.99 10.54 6.94
C LEU A 6 2.47 10.35 6.82
N ASP A 7 1.67 11.24 7.42
CA ASP A 7 0.21 11.18 7.37
C ASP A 7 -0.33 11.47 5.95
N ALA A 8 0.22 12.50 5.29
CA ALA A 8 -0.13 12.84 3.92
C ALA A 8 0.22 11.71 2.93
N TRP A 9 1.35 11.03 3.14
CA TRP A 9 1.72 9.85 2.36
C TRP A 9 0.71 8.73 2.57
N LYS A 10 0.39 8.42 3.83
CA LYS A 10 -0.53 7.34 4.18
C LYS A 10 -1.90 7.58 3.55
N GLN A 11 -2.43 8.80 3.64
CA GLN A 11 -3.70 9.17 2.99
C GLN A 11 -3.66 8.95 1.48
N ARG A 12 -2.62 9.43 0.79
CA ARG A 12 -2.47 9.25 -0.66
C ARG A 12 -2.36 7.78 -1.05
N PHE A 13 -1.61 7.00 -0.27
CA PHE A 13 -1.49 5.57 -0.47
C PHE A 13 -2.85 4.88 -0.29
N GLU A 14 -3.59 5.19 0.79
CA GLU A 14 -4.91 4.63 1.03
C GLU A 14 -5.93 5.01 -0.06
N GLU A 15 -5.89 6.23 -0.60
CA GLU A 15 -6.76 6.64 -1.72
C GLU A 15 -6.49 5.83 -3.00
N GLU A 16 -5.22 5.69 -3.39
CA GLU A 16 -4.81 4.94 -4.58
C GLU A 16 -5.09 3.43 -4.43
N VAL A 17 -4.83 2.90 -3.24
CA VAL A 17 -5.12 1.49 -2.92
C VAL A 17 -6.63 1.26 -2.87
N LYS A 18 -7.44 2.20 -2.38
CA LYS A 18 -8.90 2.09 -2.43
C LYS A 18 -9.45 2.02 -3.85
N ALA A 19 -8.80 2.65 -4.83
CA ALA A 19 -9.17 2.44 -6.24
C ALA A 19 -8.92 0.99 -6.68
N LEU A 20 -7.89 0.35 -6.13
CA LEU A 20 -7.60 -1.06 -6.34
C LEU A 20 -8.59 -2.00 -5.66
N GLN A 21 -9.30 -1.54 -4.64
CA GLN A 21 -10.25 -2.35 -3.88
C GLN A 21 -11.31 -2.97 -4.80
N SER A 22 -11.93 -2.17 -5.69
CA SER A 22 -12.97 -2.67 -6.58
C SER A 22 -12.47 -3.71 -7.57
N GLU A 23 -11.25 -3.54 -8.11
CA GLU A 23 -10.61 -4.53 -8.98
C GLU A 23 -10.24 -5.80 -8.20
N TYR A 24 -9.72 -5.63 -6.99
CA TYR A 24 -9.36 -6.73 -6.11
C TYR A 24 -10.60 -7.56 -5.73
N GLU A 25 -11.69 -6.94 -5.30
CA GLU A 25 -12.93 -7.64 -4.94
C GLU A 25 -13.58 -8.32 -6.17
N ALA A 26 -13.38 -7.79 -7.38
CA ALA A 26 -13.85 -8.41 -8.61
C ALA A 26 -13.03 -9.64 -9.04
N LEU A 27 -11.72 -9.65 -8.76
CA LEU A 27 -10.79 -10.69 -9.19
C LEU A 27 -10.46 -11.72 -8.10
N PHE A 28 -10.59 -11.35 -6.83
CA PHE A 28 -10.11 -12.12 -5.70
C PHE A 28 -10.97 -11.90 -4.45
N LEU A 29 -11.76 -12.91 -4.10
CA LEU A 29 -12.69 -12.88 -2.96
C LEU A 29 -12.19 -13.69 -1.76
N ALA A 30 -11.02 -14.33 -1.86
CA ALA A 30 -10.55 -15.26 -0.84
C ALA A 30 -10.11 -14.56 0.46
N THR A 31 -9.72 -13.29 0.40
CA THR A 31 -9.30 -12.52 1.57
C THR A 31 -9.84 -11.10 1.44
N PRO A 32 -10.45 -10.51 2.48
CA PRO A 32 -10.95 -9.14 2.40
C PRO A 32 -9.80 -8.17 2.13
N PHE A 33 -10.06 -7.16 1.32
CA PHE A 33 -9.05 -6.20 0.87
C PHE A 33 -8.27 -5.55 2.01
N ALA A 34 -8.95 -5.20 3.11
CA ALA A 34 -8.33 -4.62 4.29
C ALA A 34 -7.36 -5.57 5.04
N GLN A 35 -7.43 -6.88 4.80
CA GLN A 35 -6.49 -7.87 5.33
C GLN A 35 -5.44 -8.30 4.29
N SER A 36 -5.55 -7.80 3.06
CA SER A 36 -4.61 -8.14 1.99
C SER A 36 -3.30 -7.38 2.10
N TYR A 37 -3.28 -6.24 2.80
CA TYR A 37 -2.09 -5.45 3.03
C TYR A 37 -2.07 -4.84 4.43
N GLY A 38 -0.88 -4.59 4.94
CA GLY A 38 -0.61 -3.82 6.14
C GLY A 38 0.39 -2.71 5.83
N ILE A 39 0.23 -1.55 6.47
CA ILE A 39 1.21 -0.47 6.39
C ILE A 39 1.90 -0.39 7.75
N LEU A 40 3.22 -0.53 7.75
CA LEU A 40 4.04 -0.47 8.95
C LEU A 40 5.16 0.55 8.78
N LEU A 41 5.58 1.16 9.88
CA LEU A 41 6.77 2.00 9.91
C LEU A 41 7.97 1.10 10.19
N ASN A 42 8.99 1.13 9.33
CA ASN A 42 10.21 0.38 9.56
C ASN A 42 11.14 1.11 10.56
N VAL A 43 12.27 0.48 10.89
CA VAL A 43 13.28 1.02 11.82
C VAL A 43 13.94 2.31 11.35
N SER A 44 13.76 2.68 10.08
CA SER A 44 14.30 3.90 9.47
C SER A 44 13.25 5.03 9.40
N ASP A 45 12.12 4.90 10.10
CA ASP A 45 10.98 5.83 10.02
C ASP A 45 10.42 5.98 8.59
N GLU A 46 10.53 4.92 7.78
CA GLU A 46 9.94 4.84 6.46
C GLU A 46 8.73 3.90 6.46
N TRP A 47 7.68 4.29 5.73
CA TRP A 47 6.53 3.42 5.54
C TRP A 47 6.86 2.25 4.60
N GLU A 48 6.54 1.05 5.05
CA GLU A 48 6.62 -0.19 4.30
C GLU A 48 5.23 -0.83 4.20
N VAL A 49 4.98 -1.53 3.10
CA VAL A 49 3.73 -2.26 2.87
C VAL A 49 4.01 -3.74 2.94
N GLU A 50 3.42 -4.38 3.94
CA GLU A 50 3.36 -5.83 4.05
C GLU A 50 2.16 -6.33 3.23
N LEU A 51 2.38 -7.35 2.41
CA LEU A 51 1.36 -7.94 1.55
C LEU A 51 1.06 -9.35 2.01
N ALA A 52 -0.21 -9.72 2.05
CA ALA A 52 -0.61 -11.08 2.39
C ALA A 52 -0.04 -12.09 1.39
N ASP A 53 0.46 -13.21 1.91
CA ASP A 53 1.22 -14.19 1.13
C ASP A 53 0.38 -14.80 -0.01
N GLY A 54 -0.92 -14.97 0.22
CA GLY A 54 -1.90 -15.49 -0.74
C GLY A 54 -2.35 -14.51 -1.84
N LEU A 55 -1.81 -13.28 -1.89
CA LEU A 55 -2.17 -12.32 -2.93
C LEU A 55 -1.68 -12.77 -4.32
N PRO A 56 -2.49 -12.58 -5.39
CA PRO A 56 -2.03 -12.77 -6.75
C PRO A 56 -0.82 -11.86 -7.06
N GLU A 57 0.14 -12.36 -7.84
CA GLU A 57 1.31 -11.57 -8.28
C GLU A 57 0.91 -10.26 -8.97
N GLU A 58 -0.20 -10.26 -9.73
CA GLU A 58 -0.71 -9.05 -10.38
C GLU A 58 -1.09 -7.97 -9.36
N ILE A 59 -1.82 -8.36 -8.31
CA ILE A 59 -2.21 -7.47 -7.22
C ILE A 59 -0.97 -7.00 -6.46
N LYS A 60 -0.05 -7.91 -6.12
CA LYS A 60 1.24 -7.58 -5.47
C LYS A 60 2.03 -6.54 -6.28
N GLY A 61 2.10 -6.73 -7.60
CA GLY A 61 2.77 -5.81 -8.52
C GLY A 61 2.13 -4.41 -8.52
N ARG A 62 0.81 -4.32 -8.45
CA ARG A 62 0.11 -3.03 -8.37
C ARG A 62 0.32 -2.33 -7.03
N PHE A 63 0.26 -3.05 -5.90
CA PHE A 63 0.58 -2.49 -4.59
C PHE A 63 2.00 -1.88 -4.55
N ARG A 64 2.99 -2.59 -5.09
CA ARG A 64 4.37 -2.09 -5.19
C ARG A 64 4.47 -0.83 -6.07
N LYS A 65 3.74 -0.79 -7.19
CA LYS A 65 3.70 0.41 -8.04
C LYS A 65 3.09 1.60 -7.31
N ILE A 66 2.01 1.39 -6.56
CA ILE A 66 1.38 2.44 -5.75
C ILE A 66 2.36 2.91 -4.68
N LEU A 67 2.99 2.00 -3.94
CA LEU A 67 3.99 2.32 -2.92
C LEU A 67 5.09 3.23 -3.48
N ILE A 68 5.66 2.87 -4.64
CA ILE A 68 6.71 3.66 -5.29
C ILE A 68 6.18 5.00 -5.78
N ARG A 69 4.98 5.03 -6.38
CA ARG A 69 4.36 6.24 -6.92
C ARG A 69 4.00 7.25 -5.83
N THR A 70 3.55 6.77 -4.68
CA THR A 70 3.12 7.65 -3.58
C THR A 70 4.28 8.06 -2.69
N LYS A 71 5.38 7.29 -2.64
CA LYS A 71 6.57 7.63 -1.81
C LYS A 71 7.04 9.06 -2.10
N PRO A 72 7.23 9.90 -1.06
CA PRO A 72 7.72 11.25 -1.28
C PRO A 72 9.14 11.19 -1.87
N GLU A 73 9.43 12.13 -2.77
CA GLU A 73 10.71 12.24 -3.50
C GLU A 73 11.93 12.41 -2.57
N ASP A 74 11.71 12.78 -1.31
CA ASP A 74 12.72 13.03 -0.27
C ASP A 74 13.23 11.75 0.44
N SER A 75 12.84 10.56 -0.02
CA SER A 75 13.16 9.26 0.61
C SER A 75 14.36 8.53 -0.03
N VAL A 76 15.31 9.29 -0.61
CA VAL A 76 16.62 8.81 -1.11
C VAL A 76 17.73 9.20 -0.15
#